data_AF-A0A2I0QG26-F1
#
_entry.id   AF-A0A2I0QG26-F1
#
_cell.length_a   1.000
_cell.length_b   1.000
_cell.length_c   1.000
_cell.angle_alpha   90.00
_cell.angle_beta   90.00
_cell.angle_gamma   90.00
#
_symmetry.space_group_name_H-M   'P 1'
#
loop_
_entity.id
_entity.type
_entity.pdbx_description
1 polymer ?
#
loop_
_entity_poly.entity_id
_entity_poly.type
_entity_poly.pdbx_seq_one_letter_code
_entity_poly.pdbx_strand_id
1 'polypeptide(L)'
;MLHKITLIRGDGSGPELIEQAKRAIDKAIEICGKGLEWEIFDAGADVVAKEGTPLPDYVIDSVKRNKVALKGPVTTPLGKGFRSVNVELRKKLDL
;
A
#
# COMPACT_ATOMS: atom_id res chain seq x y z
N MET A 1 -6.38 5.74 -21.48
CA MET A 1 -5.56 6.48 -20.51
C MET A 1 -5.02 5.48 -19.50
N LEU A 2 -3.72 5.55 -19.18
CA LEU A 2 -3.08 4.67 -18.21
C LEU A 2 -3.23 5.31 -16.82
N HIS A 3 -3.83 4.61 -15.87
CA HIS A 3 -3.91 5.05 -14.49
C HIS A 3 -2.81 4.36 -13.68
N LYS A 4 -2.13 5.10 -12.81
CA LYS A 4 -1.19 4.52 -11.83
C LYS A 4 -1.88 4.39 -10.48
N ILE A 5 -1.75 3.24 -9.84
CA ILE A 5 -2.29 2.99 -8.50
C ILE A 5 -1.15 2.50 -7.60
N THR A 6 -1.07 3.06 -6.40
CA THR A 6 -0.12 2.59 -5.39
C THR A 6 -0.62 1.28 -4.77
N LEU A 7 0.21 0.25 -4.75
CA LEU A 7 -0.09 -1.04 -4.14
C LEU A 7 0.81 -1.25 -2.91
N ILE A 8 0.22 -1.27 -1.72
CA ILE A 8 0.95 -1.50 -0.46
C ILE A 8 0.70 -2.93 -0.02
N ARG A 9 1.70 -3.82 -0.08
CA ARG A 9 1.52 -5.26 0.18
C ARG A 9 1.11 -5.57 1.63
N GLY A 10 1.65 -4.82 2.59
CA GLY A 10 1.35 -5.02 4.01
C GLY A 10 2.17 -6.16 4.64
N ASP A 11 1.75 -6.59 5.83
CA ASP A 11 2.40 -7.63 6.64
C ASP A 11 1.58 -8.92 6.69
N GLY A 12 2.19 -10.02 7.16
CA GLY A 12 1.49 -11.28 7.44
C GLY A 12 0.85 -11.87 6.19
N SER A 13 -0.47 -12.08 6.19
CA SER A 13 -1.22 -12.56 5.01
C SER A 13 -1.40 -11.48 3.94
N GLY A 14 -0.96 -10.24 4.18
CA GLY A 14 -1.18 -9.11 3.29
C GLY A 14 -0.66 -9.30 1.86
N PRO A 15 0.61 -9.69 1.65
CA PRO A 15 1.15 -9.91 0.31
C PRO A 15 0.35 -10.93 -0.51
N GLU A 16 -0.10 -12.02 0.10
CA GLU A 16 -0.88 -13.06 -0.59
C GLU A 16 -2.28 -12.54 -0.98
N LEU A 17 -2.97 -11.88 -0.04
CA LEU A 17 -4.30 -11.31 -0.29
C LEU A 17 -4.26 -10.23 -1.37
N ILE A 18 -3.25 -9.36 -1.32
CA ILE A 18 -3.08 -8.28 -2.27
C ILE A 18 -2.76 -8.79 -3.67
N GLU A 19 -1.97 -9.85 -3.81
CA GLU A 19 -1.73 -10.46 -5.12
C GLU A 19 -3.03 -10.98 -5.74
N GLN A 20 -3.92 -11.61 -4.96
CA GLN A 20 -5.21 -12.05 -5.48
C GLN A 20 -6.13 -10.88 -5.86
N ALA A 21 -6.16 -9.82 -5.04
CA ALA A 21 -6.92 -8.61 -5.36
C ALA A 21 -6.40 -7.94 -6.63
N LYS A 22 -5.08 -7.82 -6.79
CA LYS A 22 -4.42 -7.30 -7.99
C LYS A 22 -4.83 -8.08 -9.24
N ARG A 23 -4.78 -9.43 -9.20
CA ARG A 23 -5.18 -10.29 -10.33
C ARG A 23 -6.64 -10.11 -10.73
N ALA A 24 -7.55 -9.99 -9.75
CA ALA A 24 -8.96 -9.75 -10.01
C ALA A 24 -9.19 -8.37 -10.66
N ILE A 25 -8.51 -7.33 -10.17
CA ILE A 25 -8.58 -5.96 -10.73
C ILE A 25 -7.99 -5.93 -12.14
N ASP A 26 -6.83 -6.56 -12.37
CA ASP A 26 -6.19 -6.63 -13.69
C ASP A 26 -7.16 -7.23 -14.72
N LYS A 27 -7.89 -8.31 -14.37
CA LYS A 27 -8.89 -8.91 -15.25
C LYS A 27 -10.07 -7.99 -15.52
N ALA A 28 -10.55 -7.26 -14.52
CA ALA A 28 -11.64 -6.30 -14.70
C ALA A 28 -11.21 -5.14 -15.62
N ILE A 29 -9.97 -4.65 -15.48
CA ILE A 29 -9.41 -3.59 -16.31
C ILE A 29 -9.27 -4.02 -17.77
N GLU A 30 -8.81 -5.26 -17.99
CA GLU A 30 -8.74 -5.88 -19.33
C GLU A 30 -10.12 -5.89 -20.01
N ILE A 31 -11.16 -6.36 -19.30
CA ILE A 31 -12.54 -6.41 -19.82
C ILE A 31 -13.05 -5.01 -20.17
N CYS A 32 -12.69 -4.00 -19.38
CA CYS A 32 -13.11 -2.62 -19.60
C CYS A 32 -12.31 -1.88 -20.70
N GLY A 33 -11.29 -2.51 -21.29
CA GLY A 33 -10.41 -1.89 -22.28
C GLY A 33 -9.66 -0.66 -21.72
N LYS A 34 -9.30 -0.68 -20.43
CA LYS A 34 -8.55 0.39 -19.76
C LYS A 34 -7.09 -0.01 -19.51
N GLY A 35 -6.24 0.97 -19.19
CA GLY A 35 -4.86 0.73 -18.78
C GLY A 35 -4.68 1.00 -17.30
N LEU A 36 -4.00 0.09 -16.61
CA LEU A 36 -3.59 0.21 -15.22
C LEU A 36 -2.11 -0.16 -15.07
N GLU A 37 -1.38 0.61 -14.28
CA GLU A 37 -0.01 0.30 -13.85
C GLU A 37 0.07 0.37 -12.32
N TRP A 38 0.78 -0.58 -11.73
CA TRP A 38 0.95 -0.69 -10.28
C TRP A 38 2.31 -0.13 -9.84
N GLU A 39 2.29 0.78 -8.87
CA GLU A 39 3.50 1.21 -8.16
C GLU A 39 3.53 0.50 -6.80
N ILE A 40 4.39 -0.52 -6.68
CA ILE A 40 4.32 -1.51 -5.58
C ILE A 40 5.30 -1.17 -4.48
N PHE A 41 4.83 -1.15 -3.23
CA PHE A 41 5.63 -0.91 -2.04
C PHE A 41 5.29 -1.88 -0.90
N ASP A 42 6.25 -2.02 0.01
CA ASP A 42 6.05 -2.63 1.32
C ASP A 42 5.90 -1.54 2.38
N ALA A 43 4.97 -1.76 3.32
CA ALA A 43 4.83 -0.95 4.51
C ALA A 43 4.22 -1.83 5.61
N GLY A 44 4.57 -1.55 6.86
CA GLY A 44 4.21 -2.37 8.01
C GLY A 44 5.39 -2.71 8.90
N ALA A 45 5.18 -3.63 9.83
CA ALA A 45 6.21 -4.06 10.78
C ALA A 45 7.41 -4.73 10.08
N ASP A 46 7.18 -5.43 8.96
CA ASP A 46 8.20 -6.26 8.31
C ASP A 46 9.31 -5.41 7.65
N VAL A 47 9.02 -4.15 7.28
CA VAL A 47 9.99 -3.24 6.67
C VAL A 47 10.82 -2.45 7.68
N VAL A 48 10.42 -2.42 8.96
CA VAL A 48 11.07 -1.59 9.99
C VAL A 48 12.56 -1.90 10.13
N ALA A 49 12.94 -3.18 10.04
CA ALA A 49 14.34 -3.60 10.16
C ALA A 49 15.23 -3.02 9.05
N LYS A 50 14.66 -2.77 7.87
CA LYS A 50 15.37 -2.25 6.70
C LYS A 50 15.29 -0.74 6.58
N GLU A 51 14.12 -0.18 6.84
CA GLU A 51 13.80 1.24 6.56
C GLU A 51 13.83 2.12 7.82
N GLY A 52 13.95 1.52 9.02
CA GLY A 52 13.90 2.23 10.30
C GLY A 52 12.52 2.77 10.69
N THR A 53 11.53 2.68 9.80
CA THR A 53 10.14 3.10 9.99
C THR A 53 9.19 2.10 9.35
N PRO A 54 7.99 1.87 9.91
CA PRO A 54 6.99 1.01 9.30
C PRO A 54 6.28 1.68 8.12
N LEU A 55 6.41 3.00 7.96
CA LEU A 55 5.81 3.75 6.87
C LEU A 55 6.84 4.75 6.31
N PRO A 56 7.65 4.33 5.31
CA PRO A 56 8.57 5.22 4.64
C PRO A 56 7.85 6.33 3.88
N ASP A 57 8.39 7.55 3.89
CA ASP A 57 7.71 8.71 3.28
C ASP A 57 7.52 8.56 1.76
N TYR A 58 8.39 7.83 1.06
CA TYR A 58 8.22 7.57 -0.37
C TYR A 58 6.93 6.81 -0.71
N VAL A 59 6.42 6.00 0.23
CA VAL A 59 5.13 5.30 0.06
C VAL A 59 4.01 6.33 0.07
N ILE A 60 4.06 7.29 0.98
CA ILE A 60 3.06 8.35 1.12
C ILE A 60 3.11 9.28 -0.09
N ASP A 61 4.31 9.61 -0.56
CA ASP A 61 4.50 10.42 -1.76
C ASP A 61 3.90 9.72 -2.99
N SER A 62 4.06 8.40 -3.11
CA SER A 62 3.40 7.62 -4.15
C SER A 62 1.88 7.74 -4.08
N VAL A 63 1.28 7.54 -2.90
CA VAL A 63 -0.18 7.68 -2.74
C VAL A 63 -0.65 9.11 -3.08
N LYS A 64 0.11 10.14 -2.67
CA LYS A 64 -0.20 11.54 -3.01
C LYS A 64 -0.08 11.85 -4.50
N ARG A 65 0.87 11.23 -5.21
CA ARG A 65 1.01 11.37 -6.67
C ARG A 65 -0.12 10.65 -7.41
N ASN A 66 -0.37 9.39 -7.06
CA ASN A 66 -1.30 8.51 -7.76
C ASN A 66 -2.76 8.70 -7.36
N LYS A 67 -3.04 9.35 -6.22
CA LYS A 67 -4.36 9.65 -5.64
C LYS A 67 -5.18 8.44 -5.21
N VAL A 68 -4.86 7.25 -5.70
CA VAL A 68 -5.53 6.00 -5.38
C VAL A 68 -4.50 4.99 -4.90
N ALA A 69 -4.83 4.28 -3.83
CA ALA A 69 -4.01 3.21 -3.29
C ALA A 69 -4.85 2.01 -2.85
N LEU A 70 -4.30 0.81 -3.02
CA LEU A 70 -4.81 -0.44 -2.46
C LEU A 70 -3.79 -0.96 -1.45
N LYS A 71 -4.24 -1.34 -0.25
CA LYS A 71 -3.35 -1.83 0.82
C LYS A 71 -3.78 -3.17 1.41
N GLY A 72 -2.82 -4.06 1.63
CA GLY A 72 -3.01 -5.25 2.46
C GLY A 72 -2.98 -4.89 3.95
N PRO A 73 -3.41 -5.78 4.87
CA PRO A 73 -3.31 -5.56 6.31
C PRO A 73 -1.88 -5.19 6.75
N VAL A 74 -1.77 -4.35 7.79
CA VAL A 74 -0.47 -3.97 8.39
C VAL A 74 -0.54 -4.16 9.89
N THR A 75 0.54 -4.68 10.46
CA THR A 75 0.72 -4.90 11.88
C THR A 75 1.20 -3.61 12.53
N THR A 76 0.52 -3.18 13.60
CA THR A 76 1.03 -2.10 14.46
C THR A 76 1.77 -2.77 15.63
N PRO A 77 3.11 -2.73 15.67
CA PRO A 77 3.86 -3.32 16.78
C PRO A 77 3.59 -2.56 18.08
N LEU A 78 3.07 -3.25 19.08
CA LEU A 78 2.82 -2.69 20.41
C LEU A 78 4.13 -2.42 21.15
N GLY A 79 4.19 -1.33 21.91
CA GLY A 79 5.29 -1.04 22.86
C GLY A 79 6.63 -0.59 22.24
N LYS A 80 6.76 -0.54 20.92
CA LYS A 80 8.01 -0.14 20.24
C LYS A 80 8.12 1.36 19.90
N GLY A 81 7.21 2.19 20.41
CA GLY A 81 7.20 3.64 20.15
C GLY A 81 6.81 4.06 18.73
N PHE A 82 6.49 3.09 17.85
CA PHE A 82 6.02 3.38 16.49
C PHE A 82 4.55 3.80 16.49
N ARG A 83 4.23 4.75 15.61
CA ARG A 83 2.86 5.16 15.34
C ARG A 83 2.19 4.12 14.45
N SER A 84 0.88 3.97 14.59
CA SER A 84 0.12 3.07 13.72
C SER A 84 0.15 3.57 12.27
N VAL A 85 0.60 2.70 11.36
CA VAL A 85 0.62 2.97 9.91
C VAL A 85 -0.75 3.43 9.39
N ASN A 86 -1.83 2.78 9.85
CA ASN A 86 -3.19 3.13 9.42
C ASN A 86 -3.60 4.53 9.88
N VAL A 87 -3.27 4.91 11.12
CA VAL A 87 -3.56 6.26 11.65
C VAL A 87 -2.72 7.30 10.94
N GLU A 88 -1.44 7.00 10.71
CA GLU A 88 -0.52 7.93 10.05
C GLU A 88 -0.91 8.17 8.59
N LEU A 89 -1.27 7.13 7.83
CA LEU A 89 -1.79 7.27 6.47
C LEU A 89 -3.01 8.20 6.42
N ARG A 90 -4.02 7.96 7.27
CA ARG A 90 -5.23 8.80 7.32
C ARG A 90 -4.91 10.25 7.65
N LYS A 91 -4.03 10.50 8.64
CA LYS A 91 -3.63 11.87 9.00
C LYS A 91 -2.83 12.57 7.89
N LYS A 92 -1.86 11.89 7.28
CA LYS A 92 -1.00 12.49 6.25
C LYS A 92 -1.69 12.67 4.90
N LEU A 93 -2.80 11.96 4.68
CA LEU A 93 -3.62 12.01 3.46
C LEU A 93 -4.98 12.70 3.65
N ASP A 94 -5.32 13.11 4.88
CA ASP A 94 -6.61 13.71 5.25
C ASP A 94 -7.83 12.85 4.85
N LEU A 95 -7.81 11.58 5.30
CA LEU A 95 -8.83 10.55 5.02
C LEU A 95 -9.70 10.22 6.24
#